data_AF-A0A160DTT1-F1
#
_entry.id   AF-A0A160DTT1-F1
#
_cell.length_a   1.000
_cell.length_b   1.000
_cell.length_c   1.000
_cell.angle_alpha   90.00
_cell.angle_beta   90.00
_cell.angle_gamma   90.00
#
_symmetry.space_group_name_H-M   'P 1'
#
loop_
_entity.id
_entity.type
_entity.pdbx_description
1 polymer ?
#
loop_
_entity_poly.entity_id
_entity_poly.type
_entity_poly.pdbx_seq_one_letter_code
_entity_poly.pdbx_strand_id
1 'polypeptide(L)'
;MRVSWPLLCLSLLAGSLPSARAEVLVGGFSPWDSPSHPLSAFASDAQGGEAPLRRLEGPATQLVSPAFGIYEPGEGVIYVSDFYGEAVRVYRAHAGGDSAPLRVLNPASLGQTRASAPIPAHGELMVIATNCCIYTYALDASGTEAQPLRRIGWGGLPGSLTQLGNPTALTYLPATDEVAVIDLASDGAFQVVFHARTAENYVAPTRVLKSAHTAAARGLAHDPAAGTLMLLVEETTVDGRRGAIRVFDANAAGTDAPLRTIAGAATQLAIPGSDYLTGLGFDADLDRMMVGVGGNPDPANNRVVVFAAAAAGDAAPIQVLAGPTLGPGTIGTPFAVPDDSLLRDGFDG
;
A
#
# COMPACT_ATOMS: atom_id res chain seq x y z
N MET A 1 14.04 -58.38 -45.96
CA MET A 1 13.67 -56.96 -45.73
C MET A 1 13.39 -56.80 -44.24
N ARG A 2 14.30 -56.18 -43.48
CA ARG A 2 14.10 -55.85 -42.05
C ARG A 2 14.04 -54.33 -41.96
N VAL A 3 12.91 -53.81 -41.51
CA VAL A 3 12.65 -52.38 -41.34
C VAL A 3 13.20 -51.97 -39.97
N SER A 4 14.15 -51.04 -39.95
CA SER A 4 14.65 -50.38 -38.76
C SER A 4 13.82 -49.12 -38.48
N TRP A 5 13.18 -49.04 -37.32
CA TRP A 5 12.61 -47.78 -36.81
C TRP A 5 13.66 -47.03 -35.98
N PRO A 6 13.84 -45.72 -36.18
CA PRO A 6 14.65 -44.93 -35.27
C PRO A 6 13.83 -44.58 -34.02
N LEU A 7 14.41 -44.81 -32.84
CA LEU A 7 13.92 -44.24 -31.59
C LEU A 7 14.07 -42.72 -31.64
N LEU A 8 12.96 -42.00 -31.65
CA LEU A 8 12.93 -40.57 -31.35
C LEU A 8 13.04 -40.43 -29.82
N CYS A 9 14.21 -40.04 -29.33
CA CYS A 9 14.35 -39.55 -27.96
C CYS A 9 13.62 -38.20 -27.87
N LEU A 10 12.41 -38.22 -27.30
CA LEU A 10 11.71 -37.01 -26.88
C LEU A 10 12.43 -36.46 -25.65
N SER A 11 13.30 -35.47 -25.85
CA SER A 11 13.83 -34.65 -24.76
C SER A 11 12.68 -33.81 -24.21
N LEU A 12 12.07 -34.24 -23.09
CA LEU A 12 11.24 -33.35 -22.27
C LEU A 12 12.14 -32.21 -21.78
N LEU A 13 12.02 -31.04 -22.42
CA LEU A 13 12.36 -29.78 -21.79
C LEU A 13 11.40 -29.60 -20.62
N ALA A 14 11.82 -30.05 -19.44
CA ALA A 14 11.26 -29.57 -18.18
C ALA A 14 11.62 -28.08 -18.09
N GLY A 15 10.77 -27.22 -18.63
CA GLY A 15 10.79 -25.81 -18.29
C GLY A 15 10.62 -25.73 -16.77
N SER A 16 11.64 -25.19 -16.09
CA SER A 16 11.51 -24.81 -14.69
C SER A 16 10.32 -23.84 -14.62
N LEU A 17 9.21 -24.29 -14.05
CA LEU A 17 8.16 -23.38 -13.62
C LEU A 17 8.85 -22.31 -12.75
N PRO A 18 8.57 -21.01 -12.95
CA PRO A 18 9.07 -20.01 -12.02
C PRO A 18 8.59 -20.44 -10.63
N SER A 19 9.52 -20.65 -9.71
CA SER A 19 9.19 -20.83 -8.30
C SER A 19 8.26 -19.69 -7.93
N ALA A 20 7.07 -19.99 -7.41
CA ALA A 20 6.35 -19.01 -6.62
C ALA A 20 7.35 -18.45 -5.61
N ARG A 21 7.48 -17.11 -5.59
CA ARG A 21 8.22 -16.40 -4.55
C ARG A 21 7.32 -15.30 -4.02
N ALA A 22 7.28 -15.11 -2.71
CA ALA A 22 6.69 -13.93 -2.11
C ALA A 22 7.39 -12.70 -2.69
N GLU A 23 6.63 -11.66 -3.00
CA GLU A 23 7.10 -10.49 -3.73
C GLU A 23 6.86 -9.21 -2.93
N VAL A 24 7.81 -8.28 -3.00
CA VAL A 24 7.60 -6.88 -2.62
C VAL A 24 7.24 -6.10 -3.89
N LEU A 25 6.08 -5.46 -3.90
CA LEU A 25 5.61 -4.64 -5.00
C LEU A 25 5.70 -3.16 -4.64
N VAL A 26 6.12 -2.36 -5.62
CA VAL A 26 6.18 -0.90 -5.48
C VAL A 26 5.87 -0.23 -6.82
N GLY A 27 4.88 0.66 -6.79
CA GLY A 27 4.55 1.55 -7.90
C GLY A 27 5.07 2.96 -7.63
N GLY A 28 4.38 3.99 -8.11
CA GLY A 28 4.81 5.37 -7.93
C GLY A 28 4.05 6.38 -8.75
N PHE A 29 4.58 7.60 -8.75
CA PHE A 29 4.09 8.73 -9.53
C PHE A 29 4.87 8.84 -10.83
N SER A 30 4.17 9.01 -11.95
CA SER A 30 4.79 9.19 -13.26
C SER A 30 5.68 10.44 -13.26
N PRO A 31 6.93 10.34 -13.73
CA PRO A 31 7.75 11.51 -14.07
C PRO A 31 7.03 12.46 -15.03
N TRP A 32 7.39 13.75 -15.02
CA TRP A 32 6.78 14.77 -15.88
C TRP A 32 6.93 14.49 -17.39
N ASP A 33 7.95 13.72 -17.77
CA ASP A 33 8.29 13.32 -19.13
C ASP A 33 7.85 11.89 -19.49
N SER A 34 7.15 11.20 -18.57
CA SER A 34 6.59 9.87 -18.80
C SER A 34 5.08 9.87 -18.60
N PRO A 35 4.30 9.23 -19.49
CA PRO A 35 2.86 9.11 -19.31
C PRO A 35 2.46 8.10 -18.22
N SER A 36 3.41 7.33 -17.68
CA SER A 36 3.11 6.23 -16.74
C SER A 36 4.26 5.93 -15.78
N HIS A 37 3.93 5.23 -14.69
CA HIS A 37 4.88 4.59 -13.79
C HIS A 37 4.56 3.09 -13.70
N PRO A 38 5.55 2.18 -13.84
CA PRO A 38 5.32 0.75 -13.73
C PRO A 38 4.97 0.35 -12.30
N LEU A 39 4.39 -0.83 -12.13
CA LEU A 39 4.38 -1.53 -10.86
C LEU A 39 5.47 -2.61 -10.90
N SER A 40 6.53 -2.42 -10.11
CA SER A 40 7.70 -3.31 -10.08
C SER A 40 7.54 -4.33 -8.94
N ALA A 41 7.77 -5.61 -9.24
CA ALA A 41 7.76 -6.69 -8.26
C ALA A 41 9.18 -7.24 -8.07
N PHE A 42 9.60 -7.35 -6.82
CA PHE A 42 10.92 -7.83 -6.41
C PHE A 42 10.76 -9.11 -5.61
N ALA A 43 11.79 -9.96 -5.58
CA ALA A 43 11.81 -11.07 -4.64
C ALA A 43 11.71 -10.54 -3.21
N SER A 44 11.00 -11.27 -2.34
CA SER A 44 10.82 -10.88 -0.94
C SER A 44 12.14 -10.66 -0.21
N ASP A 45 13.24 -11.30 -0.62
CA ASP A 45 14.57 -11.19 -0.03
C ASP A 45 15.53 -10.25 -0.79
N ALA A 46 15.08 -9.57 -1.85
CA ALA A 46 15.92 -8.72 -2.70
C ALA A 46 16.62 -7.59 -1.91
N GLN A 47 17.88 -7.29 -2.24
CA GLN A 47 18.66 -6.25 -1.57
C GLN A 47 19.28 -5.27 -2.57
N GLY A 48 19.59 -4.06 -2.09
CA GLY A 48 20.28 -3.04 -2.87
C GLY A 48 19.57 -2.74 -4.19
N GLY A 49 20.34 -2.63 -5.27
CA GLY A 49 19.85 -2.34 -6.63
C GLY A 49 19.46 -3.58 -7.43
N GLU A 50 19.05 -4.67 -6.79
CA GLU A 50 18.55 -5.85 -7.50
C GLU A 50 17.43 -5.50 -8.50
N ALA A 51 17.39 -6.22 -9.62
CA ALA A 51 16.39 -6.01 -10.65
C ALA A 51 15.04 -6.63 -10.24
N PRO A 52 13.90 -6.04 -10.65
CA PRO A 52 12.61 -6.65 -10.40
C PRO A 52 12.47 -7.99 -11.13
N LEU A 53 11.75 -8.93 -10.52
CA LEU A 53 11.35 -10.20 -11.13
C LEU A 53 10.46 -9.97 -12.36
N ARG A 54 9.58 -8.97 -12.25
CA ARG A 54 8.63 -8.56 -13.28
C ARG A 54 8.20 -7.11 -13.08
N ARG A 55 7.71 -6.51 -14.15
CA ARG A 55 6.99 -5.23 -14.13
C ARG A 55 5.65 -5.40 -14.78
N LEU A 56 4.63 -4.77 -14.23
CA LEU A 56 3.37 -4.51 -14.90
C LEU A 56 3.47 -3.12 -15.51
N GLU A 57 3.61 -3.06 -16.84
CA GLU A 57 3.90 -1.85 -17.59
C GLU A 57 3.43 -1.96 -19.04
N GLY A 58 3.15 -0.83 -19.68
CA GLY A 58 2.65 -0.77 -21.06
C GLY A 58 1.22 -0.23 -21.16
N PRO A 59 0.76 0.06 -22.38
CA PRO A 59 -0.50 0.75 -22.62
C PRO A 59 -1.75 -0.05 -22.22
N ALA A 60 -1.74 -1.38 -22.35
CA ALA A 60 -2.88 -2.23 -21.96
C ALA A 60 -3.07 -2.27 -20.45
N THR A 61 -2.01 -2.03 -19.66
CA THR A 61 -2.14 -1.88 -18.20
C THR A 61 -3.01 -0.71 -17.81
N GLN A 62 -3.01 0.37 -18.60
CA GLN A 62 -3.67 1.65 -18.29
C GLN A 62 -3.13 2.35 -17.03
N LEU A 63 -2.01 1.89 -16.45
CA LEU A 63 -1.40 2.52 -15.29
C LEU A 63 -0.85 3.91 -15.64
N VAL A 64 -1.15 4.90 -14.80
CA VAL A 64 -0.53 6.24 -14.89
C VAL A 64 0.38 6.47 -13.68
N SER A 65 -0.15 6.40 -12.48
CA SER A 65 0.56 6.58 -11.21
C SER A 65 0.02 5.63 -10.13
N PRO A 66 0.38 4.34 -10.17
CA PRO A 66 0.06 3.34 -9.15
C PRO A 66 0.72 3.67 -7.80
N ALA A 67 0.23 4.68 -7.08
CA ALA A 67 0.86 5.22 -5.88
C ALA A 67 0.62 4.37 -4.63
N PHE A 68 -0.44 3.56 -4.63
CA PHE A 68 -0.78 2.65 -3.55
C PHE A 68 -1.32 1.33 -4.11
N GLY A 69 -1.00 0.22 -3.45
CA GLY A 69 -1.56 -1.07 -3.75
C GLY A 69 -1.74 -1.92 -2.50
N ILE A 70 -2.62 -2.91 -2.60
CA ILE A 70 -2.87 -3.89 -1.54
C ILE A 70 -3.27 -5.22 -2.16
N TYR A 71 -2.76 -6.31 -1.60
CA TYR A 71 -3.12 -7.67 -1.99
C TYR A 71 -4.43 -8.10 -1.30
N GLU A 72 -5.31 -8.72 -2.08
CA GLU A 72 -6.55 -9.33 -1.60
C GLU A 72 -6.46 -10.85 -1.86
N PRO A 73 -6.33 -11.68 -0.80
CA PRO A 73 -6.06 -13.10 -0.93
C PRO A 73 -7.25 -13.94 -1.41
N GLY A 74 -8.49 -13.47 -1.22
CA GLY A 74 -9.70 -14.20 -1.58
C GLY A 74 -9.82 -14.45 -3.09
N GLU A 75 -9.47 -13.46 -3.91
CA GLU A 75 -9.44 -13.59 -5.37
C GLU A 75 -8.04 -13.74 -5.96
N GLY A 76 -6.98 -13.64 -5.16
CA GLY A 76 -5.60 -13.64 -5.65
C GLY A 76 -5.31 -12.42 -6.53
N VAL A 77 -5.78 -11.25 -6.10
CA VAL A 77 -5.70 -9.99 -6.86
C VAL A 77 -4.99 -8.90 -6.08
N ILE A 78 -4.55 -7.88 -6.81
CA ILE A 78 -4.08 -6.63 -6.22
C ILE A 78 -5.04 -5.51 -6.61
N TYR A 79 -5.45 -4.72 -5.62
CA TYR A 79 -6.15 -3.45 -5.83
C TYR A 79 -5.11 -2.34 -5.86
N VAL A 80 -5.11 -1.55 -6.93
CA VAL A 80 -4.16 -0.47 -7.16
C VAL A 80 -4.91 0.85 -7.24
N SER A 81 -4.62 1.78 -6.33
CA SER A 81 -5.09 3.16 -6.41
C SER A 81 -4.15 3.93 -7.34
N ASP A 82 -4.65 4.19 -8.55
CA ASP A 82 -3.94 4.90 -9.60
C ASP A 82 -4.26 6.41 -9.51
N PHE A 83 -3.34 7.18 -8.93
CA PHE A 83 -3.60 8.56 -8.49
C PHE A 83 -3.92 9.50 -9.66
N TYR A 84 -3.05 9.56 -10.67
CA TYR A 84 -3.28 10.37 -11.87
C TYR A 84 -4.08 9.62 -12.95
N GLY A 85 -4.25 8.31 -12.82
CA GLY A 85 -5.17 7.54 -13.67
C GLY A 85 -6.63 7.61 -13.21
N GLU A 86 -6.88 8.24 -12.07
CA GLU A 86 -8.20 8.48 -11.46
C GLU A 86 -9.07 7.21 -11.34
N ALA A 87 -8.43 6.09 -10.99
CA ALA A 87 -9.07 4.80 -10.97
C ALA A 87 -8.55 3.91 -9.85
N VAL A 88 -9.40 3.02 -9.36
CA VAL A 88 -8.94 1.78 -8.71
C VAL A 88 -8.89 0.69 -9.77
N ARG A 89 -7.71 0.08 -9.95
CA ARG A 89 -7.45 -0.95 -10.96
C ARG A 89 -7.15 -2.26 -10.27
N VAL A 90 -7.77 -3.34 -10.74
CA VAL A 90 -7.59 -4.67 -10.17
C VAL A 90 -6.84 -5.56 -11.16
N TYR A 91 -5.77 -6.19 -10.72
CA TYR A 91 -4.99 -7.14 -11.51
C TYR A 91 -4.85 -8.47 -10.79
N ARG A 92 -4.51 -9.54 -11.50
CA ARG A 92 -3.99 -10.75 -10.86
C ARG A 92 -2.74 -10.38 -10.04
N ALA A 93 -2.57 -11.02 -8.88
CA ALA A 93 -1.50 -10.67 -7.95
C ALA A 93 -0.10 -10.71 -8.59
N HIS A 94 0.13 -11.71 -9.44
CA HIS A 94 1.40 -11.91 -10.18
C HIS A 94 1.39 -11.37 -11.62
N ALA A 95 0.50 -10.44 -11.98
CA ALA A 95 0.41 -9.90 -13.35
C ALA A 95 1.69 -9.16 -13.78
N GLY A 96 2.30 -9.55 -14.91
CA GLY A 96 3.46 -8.88 -15.47
C GLY A 96 3.27 -8.50 -16.95
N GLY A 97 4.24 -7.78 -17.51
CA GLY A 97 4.20 -7.25 -18.86
C GLY A 97 3.04 -6.28 -19.08
N ASP A 98 2.57 -6.21 -20.32
CA ASP A 98 1.46 -5.36 -20.75
C ASP A 98 0.09 -6.05 -20.53
N SER A 99 -0.20 -6.38 -19.28
CA SER A 99 -1.42 -7.09 -18.90
C SER A 99 -2.55 -6.12 -18.54
N ALA A 100 -3.71 -6.28 -19.16
CA ALA A 100 -4.90 -5.50 -18.85
C ALA A 100 -5.47 -5.80 -17.45
N PRO A 101 -6.10 -4.81 -16.78
CA PRO A 101 -6.77 -5.03 -15.51
C PRO A 101 -7.99 -5.96 -15.66
N LEU A 102 -8.27 -6.75 -14.62
CA LEU A 102 -9.48 -7.55 -14.47
C LEU A 102 -10.71 -6.67 -14.25
N ARG A 103 -10.54 -5.58 -13.50
CA ARG A 103 -11.58 -4.59 -13.20
C ARG A 103 -10.98 -3.19 -13.18
N VAL A 104 -11.75 -2.22 -13.65
CA VAL A 104 -11.45 -0.79 -13.54
C VAL A 104 -12.65 -0.12 -12.91
N LEU A 105 -12.45 0.47 -11.74
CA LEU A 105 -13.42 1.32 -11.07
C LEU A 105 -12.98 2.77 -11.23
N ASN A 106 -13.69 3.53 -12.05
CA ASN A 106 -13.32 4.90 -12.41
C ASN A 106 -14.53 5.84 -12.57
N PRO A 107 -15.49 5.87 -11.63
CA PRO A 107 -16.49 6.94 -11.63
C PRO A 107 -15.81 8.29 -11.39
N ALA A 108 -16.31 9.33 -12.06
CA ALA A 108 -15.73 10.69 -11.98
C ALA A 108 -15.63 11.23 -10.55
N SER A 109 -16.44 10.69 -9.62
CA SER A 109 -16.39 11.06 -8.20
C SER A 109 -15.14 10.57 -7.46
N LEU A 110 -14.45 9.52 -7.94
CA LEU A 110 -13.19 9.07 -7.33
C LEU A 110 -12.08 10.12 -7.49
N GLY A 111 -11.94 10.67 -8.71
CA GLY A 111 -10.83 11.55 -9.09
C GLY A 111 -9.49 10.99 -8.63
N GLN A 112 -8.67 11.80 -7.96
CA GLN A 112 -7.35 11.41 -7.47
C GLN A 112 -7.44 10.48 -6.24
N THR A 113 -7.61 9.18 -6.49
CA THR A 113 -7.64 8.18 -5.42
C THR A 113 -6.25 7.97 -4.80
N ARG A 114 -6.18 7.96 -3.46
CA ARG A 114 -4.91 7.86 -2.71
C ARG A 114 -4.63 6.50 -2.12
N ALA A 115 -5.67 5.85 -1.59
CA ALA A 115 -5.58 4.55 -0.96
C ALA A 115 -6.93 3.84 -1.05
N SER A 116 -6.89 2.52 -0.96
CA SER A 116 -8.07 1.67 -0.90
C SER A 116 -7.88 0.53 0.11
N ALA A 117 -8.98 0.06 0.69
CA ALA A 117 -9.03 -1.09 1.57
C ALA A 117 -10.15 -2.01 1.08
N PRO A 118 -9.81 -3.14 0.40
CA PRO A 118 -10.78 -4.20 0.19
C PRO A 118 -11.16 -4.83 1.53
N ILE A 119 -12.45 -5.12 1.69
CA ILE A 119 -13.04 -5.73 2.89
C ILE A 119 -13.90 -6.93 2.44
N PRO A 120 -13.26 -8.05 2.06
CA PRO A 120 -13.96 -9.20 1.48
C PRO A 120 -15.03 -9.79 2.39
N ALA A 121 -14.77 -9.82 3.70
CA ALA A 121 -15.72 -10.30 4.71
C ALA A 121 -17.05 -9.53 4.71
N HIS A 122 -17.07 -8.31 4.15
CA HIS A 122 -18.26 -7.48 4.03
C HIS A 122 -18.65 -7.21 2.57
N GLY A 123 -17.95 -7.76 1.58
CA GLY A 123 -18.21 -7.50 0.16
C GLY A 123 -18.03 -6.02 -0.22
N GLU A 124 -17.10 -5.32 0.43
CA GLU A 124 -16.94 -3.87 0.31
C GLU A 124 -15.53 -3.45 -0.08
N LEU A 125 -15.41 -2.29 -0.72
CA LEU A 125 -14.15 -1.61 -1.02
C LEU A 125 -14.24 -0.16 -0.54
N MET A 126 -13.45 0.22 0.45
CA MET A 126 -13.34 1.60 0.91
C MET A 126 -12.21 2.33 0.20
N VAL A 127 -12.45 3.53 -0.32
CA VAL A 127 -11.52 4.28 -1.16
C VAL A 127 -11.47 5.74 -0.74
N ILE A 128 -10.27 6.30 -0.57
CA ILE A 128 -10.09 7.75 -0.44
C ILE A 128 -10.29 8.39 -1.81
N ALA A 129 -11.28 9.28 -1.93
CA ALA A 129 -11.62 10.02 -3.15
C ALA A 129 -11.23 11.51 -3.04
N THR A 130 -10.52 12.02 -4.07
CA THR A 130 -10.16 13.44 -4.31
C THR A 130 -9.91 14.29 -3.05
N ASN A 131 -9.02 13.82 -2.16
CA ASN A 131 -8.60 14.53 -0.94
C ASN A 131 -9.74 14.95 0.02
N CYS A 132 -10.97 14.42 -0.11
CA CYS A 132 -12.12 14.90 0.65
C CYS A 132 -12.78 13.81 1.49
N CYS A 133 -12.94 12.63 0.91
CA CYS A 133 -14.02 11.75 1.32
C CYS A 133 -13.60 10.29 1.22
N ILE A 134 -14.29 9.43 1.95
CA ILE A 134 -14.11 7.99 1.86
C ILE A 134 -15.38 7.40 1.26
N TYR A 135 -15.26 6.84 0.07
CA TYR A 135 -16.36 6.17 -0.61
C TYR A 135 -16.27 4.68 -0.36
N THR A 136 -17.41 4.06 -0.08
CA THR A 136 -17.49 2.60 -0.05
C THR A 136 -18.25 2.12 -1.27
N TYR A 137 -17.65 1.23 -2.03
CA TYR A 137 -18.26 0.53 -3.15
C TYR A 137 -18.49 -0.94 -2.79
N ALA A 138 -19.27 -1.66 -3.60
CA ALA A 138 -19.20 -3.12 -3.59
C ALA A 138 -17.77 -3.57 -3.97
N LEU A 139 -17.29 -4.68 -3.41
CA LEU A 139 -15.93 -5.18 -3.64
C LEU A 139 -15.62 -5.44 -5.12
N ASP A 140 -16.64 -5.86 -5.87
CA ASP A 140 -16.61 -6.19 -7.29
C ASP A 140 -17.04 -5.02 -8.21
N ALA A 141 -17.28 -3.83 -7.64
CA ALA A 141 -17.70 -2.66 -8.40
C ALA A 141 -16.70 -2.32 -9.52
N SER A 142 -17.25 -1.96 -10.68
CA SER A 142 -16.47 -1.60 -11.87
C SER A 142 -17.24 -0.63 -12.77
N GLY A 143 -16.51 0.04 -13.65
CA GLY A 143 -17.03 1.00 -14.62
C GLY A 143 -17.16 2.43 -14.08
N THR A 144 -17.52 3.33 -14.99
CA THR A 144 -17.67 4.77 -14.74
C THR A 144 -18.97 5.12 -14.02
N GLU A 145 -19.96 4.24 -14.07
CA GLU A 145 -21.29 4.47 -13.51
C GLU A 145 -21.49 3.84 -12.12
N ALA A 146 -20.45 3.19 -11.58
CA ALA A 146 -20.49 2.57 -10.27
C ALA A 146 -20.84 3.61 -9.19
N GLN A 147 -21.89 3.32 -8.42
CA GLN A 147 -22.34 4.17 -7.33
C GLN A 147 -21.77 3.66 -6.01
N PRO A 148 -21.29 4.56 -5.13
CA PRO A 148 -20.89 4.15 -3.79
C PRO A 148 -22.13 3.69 -3.00
N LEU A 149 -21.98 2.61 -2.25
CA LEU A 149 -22.95 2.14 -1.26
C LEU A 149 -23.16 3.17 -0.15
N ARG A 150 -22.09 3.91 0.19
CA ARG A 150 -22.08 4.97 1.21
C ARG A 150 -20.85 5.86 1.07
N ARG A 151 -20.90 7.01 1.74
CA ARG A 151 -19.83 8.00 1.79
C ARG A 151 -19.65 8.53 3.20
N ILE A 152 -18.41 8.57 3.68
CA ILE A 152 -18.01 9.45 4.79
C ILE A 152 -17.58 10.77 4.15
N GLY A 153 -18.34 11.83 4.45
CA GLY A 153 -18.21 13.14 3.84
C GLY A 153 -17.04 13.96 4.40
N TRP A 154 -16.66 15.00 3.66
CA TRP A 154 -15.61 15.92 4.09
C TRP A 154 -16.01 16.70 5.35
N GLY A 155 -15.06 16.89 6.26
CA GLY A 155 -15.24 17.55 7.56
C GLY A 155 -15.33 19.08 7.47
N GLY A 156 -14.91 19.69 6.37
CA GLY A 156 -14.86 21.16 6.23
C GLY A 156 -16.19 21.86 5.95
N LEU A 157 -17.30 21.12 5.85
CA LEU A 157 -18.63 21.71 5.65
C LEU A 157 -19.30 22.09 7.00
N PRO A 158 -20.09 23.18 7.05
CA PRO A 158 -20.90 23.49 8.23
C PRO A 158 -21.80 22.32 8.64
N GLY A 159 -21.74 21.93 9.91
CA GLY A 159 -22.52 20.81 10.46
C GLY A 159 -21.91 19.43 10.19
N SER A 160 -20.77 19.33 9.51
CA SER A 160 -20.07 18.07 9.36
C SER A 160 -19.35 17.66 10.64
N LEU A 161 -19.48 16.39 11.04
CA LEU A 161 -18.86 15.86 12.26
C LEU A 161 -17.71 14.88 11.97
N THR A 162 -17.41 14.58 10.70
CA THR A 162 -16.45 13.52 10.31
C THR A 162 -15.01 13.81 10.71
N GLN A 163 -14.68 15.08 10.95
CA GLN A 163 -13.32 15.56 11.23
C GLN A 163 -12.30 15.28 10.11
N LEU A 164 -12.72 14.81 8.93
CA LEU A 164 -11.85 14.63 7.77
C LEU A 164 -11.46 15.99 7.18
N GLY A 165 -10.18 16.33 7.22
CA GLY A 165 -9.63 17.51 6.55
C GLY A 165 -9.00 17.17 5.20
N ASN A 166 -8.05 16.24 5.20
CA ASN A 166 -7.28 15.82 4.03
C ASN A 166 -6.77 14.39 4.27
N PRO A 167 -7.60 13.37 3.99
CA PRO A 167 -7.25 11.97 4.19
C PRO A 167 -6.11 11.55 3.24
N THR A 168 -5.15 10.79 3.76
CA THR A 168 -3.91 10.41 3.02
C THR A 168 -3.67 8.91 2.94
N ALA A 169 -4.01 8.16 3.98
CA ALA A 169 -3.91 6.71 4.03
C ALA A 169 -5.08 6.14 4.86
N LEU A 170 -5.53 4.92 4.54
CA LEU A 170 -6.55 4.24 5.32
C LEU A 170 -6.24 2.74 5.48
N THR A 171 -6.78 2.14 6.53
CA THR A 171 -6.78 0.68 6.73
C THR A 171 -8.02 0.24 7.52
N TYR A 172 -8.47 -0.99 7.31
CA TYR A 172 -9.63 -1.57 7.99
C TYR A 172 -9.21 -2.33 9.25
N LEU A 173 -9.97 -2.14 10.33
CA LEU A 173 -9.80 -2.76 11.63
C LEU A 173 -10.94 -3.76 11.89
N PRO A 174 -10.76 -5.06 11.58
CA PRO A 174 -11.81 -6.07 11.75
C PRO A 174 -12.26 -6.26 13.20
N ALA A 175 -11.38 -6.03 14.18
CA ALA A 175 -11.72 -6.24 15.60
C ALA A 175 -12.75 -5.24 16.13
N THR A 176 -12.80 -4.03 15.58
CA THR A 176 -13.71 -2.95 15.99
C THR A 176 -14.74 -2.56 14.92
N ASP A 177 -14.67 -3.18 13.74
CA ASP A 177 -15.41 -2.80 12.54
C ASP A 177 -15.24 -1.31 12.17
N GLU A 178 -14.00 -0.82 12.25
CA GLU A 178 -13.63 0.57 11.98
C GLU A 178 -12.71 0.71 10.77
N VAL A 179 -12.72 1.87 10.13
CA VAL A 179 -11.65 2.33 9.24
C VAL A 179 -10.80 3.37 9.97
N ALA A 180 -9.49 3.13 10.04
CA ALA A 180 -8.52 4.08 10.56
C ALA A 180 -7.93 4.88 9.39
N VAL A 181 -7.83 6.20 9.54
CA VAL A 181 -7.46 7.11 8.44
C VAL A 181 -6.46 8.14 8.93
N ILE A 182 -5.30 8.25 8.30
CA ILE A 182 -4.42 9.41 8.49
C ILE A 182 -5.07 10.61 7.83
N ASP A 183 -5.26 11.65 8.62
CA ASP A 183 -5.88 12.88 8.20
C ASP A 183 -5.08 14.09 8.67
N LEU A 184 -4.92 15.08 7.78
CA LEU A 184 -4.50 16.42 8.17
C LEU A 184 -5.77 17.25 8.46
N ALA A 185 -6.02 17.47 9.74
CA ALA A 185 -7.18 18.20 10.22
C ALA A 185 -7.20 19.64 9.68
N SER A 186 -8.38 20.27 9.73
CA SER A 186 -8.57 21.66 9.29
C SER A 186 -7.75 22.69 10.07
N ASP A 187 -7.33 22.37 11.30
CA ASP A 187 -6.42 23.18 12.12
C ASP A 187 -4.93 22.96 11.79
N GLY A 188 -4.62 22.12 10.78
CA GLY A 188 -3.27 21.82 10.33
C GLY A 188 -2.55 20.75 11.15
N ALA A 189 -3.21 20.10 12.11
CA ALA A 189 -2.62 19.01 12.88
C ALA A 189 -2.91 17.63 12.25
N PHE A 190 -1.89 16.78 12.21
CA PHE A 190 -2.06 15.39 11.79
C PHE A 190 -2.71 14.56 12.91
N GLN A 191 -3.65 13.70 12.51
CA GLN A 191 -4.41 12.82 13.39
C GLN A 191 -4.67 11.48 12.69
N VAL A 192 -5.09 10.48 13.47
CA VAL A 192 -5.77 9.30 12.96
C VAL A 192 -7.23 9.39 13.38
N VAL A 193 -8.13 9.49 12.41
CA VAL A 193 -9.58 9.45 12.66
C VAL A 193 -10.10 8.05 12.39
N PHE A 194 -10.97 7.57 13.26
CA PHE A 194 -11.58 6.26 13.17
C PHE A 194 -13.07 6.43 12.93
N HIS A 195 -13.60 5.78 11.89
CA HIS A 195 -15.03 5.76 11.63
C HIS A 195 -15.50 4.31 11.62
N ALA A 196 -16.74 4.06 12.06
CA ALA A 196 -17.37 2.76 11.81
C ALA A 196 -17.35 2.47 10.31
N ARG A 197 -17.13 1.20 9.92
CA ARG A 197 -17.14 0.78 8.51
C ARG A 197 -18.43 1.21 7.81
N THR A 198 -19.57 1.17 8.52
CA THR A 198 -20.90 1.55 8.04
C THR A 198 -21.23 3.03 8.20
N ALA A 199 -20.27 3.87 8.59
CA ALA A 199 -20.48 5.31 8.72
C ALA A 199 -20.93 5.92 7.39
N GLU A 200 -21.88 6.84 7.45
CA GLU A 200 -22.49 7.47 6.29
C GLU A 200 -22.69 8.96 6.53
N ASN A 201 -22.63 9.72 5.45
CA ASN A 201 -22.81 11.16 5.42
C ASN A 201 -21.78 11.85 6.33
N TYR A 202 -22.24 12.61 7.32
CA TYR A 202 -21.38 13.51 8.08
C TYR A 202 -21.31 13.15 9.56
N VAL A 203 -21.37 11.85 9.88
CA VAL A 203 -21.34 11.33 11.26
C VAL A 203 -19.97 11.50 11.91
N ALA A 204 -19.95 11.58 13.24
CA ALA A 204 -18.73 11.71 14.00
C ALA A 204 -17.84 10.45 13.89
N PRO A 205 -16.50 10.60 13.99
CA PRO A 205 -15.62 9.46 14.19
C PRO A 205 -15.95 8.75 15.51
N THR A 206 -15.79 7.44 15.53
CA THR A 206 -15.94 6.60 16.74
C THR A 206 -14.88 6.95 17.78
N ARG A 207 -13.67 7.31 17.32
CA ARG A 207 -12.57 7.84 18.12
C ARG A 207 -11.57 8.58 17.24
N VAL A 208 -10.71 9.35 17.88
CA VAL A 208 -9.62 10.10 17.24
C VAL A 208 -8.36 9.93 18.07
N LEU A 209 -7.24 9.60 17.41
CA LEU A 209 -5.91 9.67 18.00
C LEU A 209 -5.22 10.93 17.46
N LYS A 210 -4.97 11.90 18.34
CA LYS A 210 -4.38 13.20 17.98
C LYS A 210 -3.46 13.66 19.10
N SER A 211 -2.15 13.64 18.83
CA SER A 211 -1.13 14.06 19.79
C SER A 211 0.16 14.49 19.08
N ALA A 212 1.19 14.84 19.86
CA ALA A 212 2.54 14.99 19.32
C ALA A 212 3.04 13.70 18.63
N HIS A 213 2.47 12.54 18.98
CA HIS A 213 2.82 11.26 18.39
C HIS A 213 2.22 11.01 16.99
N THR A 214 1.23 11.79 16.57
CA THR A 214 0.65 11.72 15.21
C THR A 214 1.19 12.81 14.27
N ALA A 215 2.02 13.72 14.77
CA ALA A 215 2.57 14.82 13.99
C ALA A 215 3.31 14.34 12.73
N ALA A 216 3.07 15.01 11.61
CA ALA A 216 3.67 14.73 10.32
C ALA A 216 3.56 13.26 9.87
N ALA A 217 2.42 12.62 10.14
CA ALA A 217 2.11 11.29 9.63
C ALA A 217 2.10 11.23 8.09
N ARG A 218 2.56 10.10 7.55
CA ARG A 218 2.75 9.85 6.11
C ARG A 218 2.28 8.47 5.64
N GLY A 219 2.26 7.47 6.52
CA GLY A 219 1.87 6.10 6.18
C GLY A 219 1.23 5.38 7.34
N LEU A 220 0.27 4.51 7.04
CA LEU A 220 -0.52 3.75 8.00
C LEU A 220 -0.53 2.28 7.59
N ALA A 221 -0.23 1.39 8.53
CA ALA A 221 -0.44 -0.03 8.36
C ALA A 221 -1.07 -0.63 9.63
N HIS A 222 -1.66 -1.81 9.48
CA HIS A 222 -2.32 -2.52 10.57
C HIS A 222 -1.84 -3.96 10.58
N ASP A 223 -1.44 -4.42 11.77
CA ASP A 223 -1.23 -5.83 12.06
C ASP A 223 -2.41 -6.34 12.89
N PRO A 224 -3.38 -7.04 12.27
CA PRO A 224 -4.55 -7.56 12.97
C PRO A 224 -4.21 -8.70 13.94
N ALA A 225 -3.10 -9.41 13.73
CA ALA A 225 -2.71 -10.53 14.59
C ALA A 225 -2.13 -10.03 15.91
N ALA A 226 -1.29 -8.99 15.86
CA ALA A 226 -0.78 -8.34 17.07
C ALA A 226 -1.75 -7.29 17.66
N GLY A 227 -2.80 -6.90 16.93
CA GLY A 227 -3.71 -5.82 17.32
C GLY A 227 -2.99 -4.48 17.39
N THR A 228 -2.12 -4.19 16.42
CA THR A 228 -1.31 -2.95 16.43
C THR A 228 -1.48 -2.11 15.17
N LEU A 229 -1.48 -0.80 15.36
CA LEU A 229 -1.48 0.22 14.31
C LEU A 229 -0.08 0.80 14.19
N MET A 230 0.47 0.82 12.98
CA MET A 230 1.80 1.33 12.68
C MET A 230 1.67 2.64 11.92
N LEU A 231 2.27 3.70 12.47
CA LEU A 231 2.23 5.04 11.92
C LEU A 231 3.63 5.47 11.51
N LEU A 232 3.85 5.68 10.22
CA LEU A 232 5.04 6.32 9.71
C LEU A 232 4.90 7.83 9.83
N VAL A 233 5.84 8.46 10.52
CA VAL A 233 5.89 9.91 10.73
C VAL A 233 7.23 10.46 10.27
N GLU A 234 7.25 11.76 9.98
CA GLU A 234 8.46 12.51 9.72
C GLU A 234 8.87 13.32 10.96
N GLU A 235 10.16 13.30 11.29
CA GLU A 235 10.76 14.07 12.39
C GLU A 235 11.82 15.03 11.84
N THR A 236 11.82 16.26 12.36
CA THR A 236 12.93 17.20 12.18
C THR A 236 13.85 17.10 13.38
N THR A 237 15.12 16.80 13.12
CA THR A 237 16.19 16.68 14.12
C THR A 237 17.26 17.73 13.89
N VAL A 238 18.24 17.82 14.79
CA VAL A 238 19.42 18.67 14.61
C VAL A 238 20.24 18.28 13.37
N ASP A 239 20.20 17.01 12.97
CA ASP A 239 20.95 16.45 11.84
C ASP A 239 20.13 16.44 10.52
N GLY A 240 18.90 17.00 10.54
CA GLY A 240 18.01 17.07 9.38
C GLY A 240 16.70 16.30 9.57
N ARG A 241 16.04 15.96 8.45
CA ARG A 241 14.75 15.25 8.44
C ARG A 241 14.97 13.73 8.40
N ARG A 242 14.13 12.99 9.11
CA ARG A 242 14.11 11.52 9.09
C ARG A 242 12.70 10.96 9.27
N GLY A 243 12.49 9.72 8.88
CA GLY A 243 11.31 8.95 9.27
C GLY A 243 11.45 8.30 10.65
N ALA A 244 10.31 8.04 11.26
CA ALA A 244 10.17 7.16 12.42
C ALA A 244 8.87 6.35 12.28
N ILE A 245 8.86 5.13 12.80
CA ILE A 245 7.65 4.30 12.87
C ILE A 245 7.19 4.28 14.32
N ARG A 246 5.95 4.68 14.58
CA ARG A 246 5.31 4.66 15.90
C ARG A 246 4.25 3.57 15.89
N VAL A 247 4.40 2.58 16.76
CA VAL A 247 3.46 1.46 16.85
C VAL A 247 2.55 1.68 18.05
N PHE A 248 1.25 1.70 17.81
CA PHE A 248 0.20 1.90 18.78
C PHE A 248 -0.60 0.60 18.98
N ASP A 249 -1.30 0.51 20.11
CA ASP A 249 -2.41 -0.43 20.23
C ASP A 249 -3.47 -0.07 19.16
N ALA A 250 -4.10 -1.06 18.53
CA ALA A 250 -5.14 -0.80 17.54
C ALA A 250 -6.32 -0.01 18.12
N ASN A 251 -6.56 -0.08 19.44
CA ASN A 251 -7.59 0.66 20.18
C ASN A 251 -7.13 2.04 20.69
N ALA A 252 -5.91 2.49 20.34
CA ALA A 252 -5.40 3.79 20.76
C ALA A 252 -6.33 4.95 20.38
N ALA A 253 -6.54 5.87 21.31
CA ALA A 253 -7.40 7.03 21.16
C ALA A 253 -6.85 8.25 21.91
N GLY A 254 -7.49 9.40 21.75
CA GLY A 254 -7.12 10.64 22.42
C GLY A 254 -5.64 10.98 22.21
N THR A 255 -4.87 10.96 23.29
CA THR A 255 -3.43 11.29 23.29
C THR A 255 -2.54 10.10 23.61
N ASP A 256 -3.04 8.87 23.42
CA ASP A 256 -2.28 7.66 23.74
C ASP A 256 -0.89 7.67 23.11
N ALA A 257 0.09 7.17 23.87
CA ALA A 257 1.46 7.05 23.45
C ALA A 257 1.68 5.76 22.64
N PRO A 258 2.67 5.72 21.72
CA PRO A 258 3.02 4.48 21.05
C PRO A 258 3.58 3.45 22.04
N LEU A 259 3.23 2.18 21.84
CA LEU A 259 3.78 1.02 22.53
C LEU A 259 5.30 0.89 22.32
N ARG A 260 5.75 1.21 21.11
CA ARG A 260 7.17 1.29 20.75
C ARG A 260 7.37 2.23 19.57
N THR A 261 8.60 2.73 19.45
CA THR A 261 9.04 3.58 18.35
C THR A 261 10.29 3.00 17.73
N ILE A 262 10.36 3.02 16.39
CA ILE A 262 11.56 2.74 15.61
C ILE A 262 12.05 4.07 15.05
N ALA A 263 13.17 4.55 15.57
CA ALA A 263 13.76 5.84 15.21
C ALA A 263 15.23 5.88 15.59
N GLY A 264 16.03 6.62 14.82
CA GLY A 264 17.46 6.76 15.06
C GLY A 264 18.25 6.64 13.77
N ALA A 265 19.58 6.76 13.87
CA ALA A 265 20.44 6.79 12.69
C ALA A 265 20.59 5.41 12.04
N ALA A 266 20.64 4.34 12.84
CA ALA A 266 20.76 2.97 12.34
C ALA A 266 19.53 2.50 11.56
N THR A 267 18.37 3.14 11.75
CA THR A 267 17.15 2.88 10.96
C THR A 267 17.30 3.16 9.45
N GLN A 268 18.29 3.98 9.05
CA GLN A 268 18.48 4.42 7.66
C GLN A 268 17.29 5.20 7.06
N LEU A 269 16.35 5.69 7.89
CA LEU A 269 15.20 6.50 7.46
C LEU A 269 15.53 7.98 7.29
N ALA A 270 16.81 8.36 7.11
CA ALA A 270 17.19 9.74 6.83
C ALA A 270 16.56 10.20 5.49
N ILE A 271 16.07 11.44 5.47
CA ILE A 271 15.39 12.06 4.32
C ILE A 271 16.24 13.25 3.87
N PRO A 272 17.25 13.04 3.02
CA PRO A 272 18.12 14.12 2.56
C PRO A 272 17.42 15.02 1.54
N GLY A 273 17.69 16.33 1.63
CA GLY A 273 17.24 17.31 0.63
C GLY A 273 15.72 17.32 0.42
N SER A 274 15.31 17.02 -0.81
CA SER A 274 13.91 17.04 -1.27
C SER A 274 13.25 15.65 -1.31
N ASP A 275 13.92 14.61 -0.83
CA ASP A 275 13.33 13.29 -0.64
C ASP A 275 12.14 13.36 0.34
N TYR A 276 11.29 12.34 0.33
CA TYR A 276 10.16 12.26 1.27
C TYR A 276 9.69 10.82 1.49
N LEU A 277 8.96 10.62 2.59
CA LEU A 277 8.30 9.35 2.91
C LEU A 277 7.05 9.21 2.05
N THR A 278 6.89 8.07 1.39
CA THR A 278 5.80 7.82 0.43
C THR A 278 4.70 6.93 1.00
N GLY A 279 5.03 6.09 2.00
CA GLY A 279 4.04 5.28 2.70
C GLY A 279 4.65 4.15 3.53
N LEU A 280 3.77 3.41 4.19
CA LEU A 280 4.09 2.27 5.04
C LEU A 280 3.19 1.09 4.66
N GLY A 281 3.79 -0.02 4.26
CA GLY A 281 3.12 -1.30 4.07
C GLY A 281 3.44 -2.27 5.21
N PHE A 282 2.59 -3.29 5.37
CA PHE A 282 2.83 -4.41 6.28
C PHE A 282 2.66 -5.72 5.50
N ASP A 283 3.64 -6.60 5.65
CA ASP A 283 3.63 -7.96 5.13
C ASP A 283 3.38 -8.89 6.32
N ALA A 284 2.14 -9.35 6.44
CA ALA A 284 1.69 -10.18 7.55
C ALA A 284 2.26 -11.61 7.50
N ASP A 285 2.62 -12.10 6.30
CA ASP A 285 3.13 -13.45 6.13
C ASP A 285 4.61 -13.55 6.54
N LEU A 286 5.38 -12.49 6.30
CA LEU A 286 6.80 -12.39 6.70
C LEU A 286 7.03 -11.49 7.93
N ASP A 287 5.96 -11.07 8.60
CA ASP A 287 5.97 -10.25 9.82
C ASP A 287 6.92 -9.05 9.74
N ARG A 288 6.70 -8.18 8.74
CA ARG A 288 7.61 -7.06 8.46
C ARG A 288 6.91 -5.80 7.97
N MET A 289 7.49 -4.66 8.34
CA MET A 289 7.08 -3.32 7.95
C MET A 289 7.93 -2.84 6.78
N MET A 290 7.33 -2.22 5.78
CA MET A 290 8.03 -1.71 4.59
C MET A 290 7.78 -0.22 4.42
N VAL A 291 8.83 0.59 4.48
CA VAL A 291 8.76 2.04 4.30
C VAL A 291 9.21 2.42 2.91
N GLY A 292 8.38 3.14 2.18
CA GLY A 292 8.78 3.79 0.93
C GLY A 292 9.42 5.15 1.19
N VAL A 293 10.58 5.38 0.59
CA VAL A 293 11.27 6.68 0.55
C VAL A 293 11.48 7.06 -0.90
N GLY A 294 10.79 8.12 -1.32
CA GLY A 294 10.84 8.66 -2.67
C GLY A 294 12.03 9.58 -2.86
N GLY A 295 12.88 9.25 -3.83
CA GLY A 295 13.91 10.14 -4.33
C GLY A 295 13.29 11.23 -5.21
N ASN A 296 13.55 12.50 -4.89
CA ASN A 296 13.00 13.61 -5.67
C ASN A 296 14.05 14.70 -5.87
N PRO A 297 14.43 15.06 -7.11
CA PRO A 297 13.93 14.52 -8.38
C PRO A 297 14.65 13.25 -8.86
N ASP A 298 15.65 12.75 -8.11
CA ASP A 298 16.54 11.67 -8.57
C ASP A 298 16.04 10.29 -8.13
N PRO A 299 15.58 9.42 -9.05
CA PRO A 299 15.16 8.06 -8.74
C PRO A 299 16.29 7.18 -8.19
N ALA A 300 17.55 7.58 -8.31
CA ALA A 300 18.67 6.90 -7.66
C ALA A 300 18.58 6.94 -6.12
N ASN A 301 17.83 7.88 -5.55
CA ASN A 301 17.60 7.99 -4.12
C ASN A 301 16.38 7.18 -3.62
N ASN A 302 15.61 6.56 -4.52
CA ASN A 302 14.47 5.72 -4.14
C ASN A 302 14.94 4.58 -3.23
N ARG A 303 14.19 4.33 -2.15
CA ARG A 303 14.46 3.24 -1.22
C ARG A 303 13.18 2.59 -0.72
N VAL A 304 13.20 1.27 -0.57
CA VAL A 304 12.26 0.53 0.27
C VAL A 304 13.03 -0.01 1.45
N VAL A 305 12.74 0.50 2.65
CA VAL A 305 13.44 0.17 3.90
C VAL A 305 12.54 -0.72 4.75
N VAL A 306 13.02 -1.92 5.09
CA VAL A 306 12.20 -2.97 5.70
C VAL A 306 12.69 -3.30 7.10
N PHE A 307 11.76 -3.43 8.04
CA PHE A 307 12.02 -3.80 9.44
C PHE A 307 11.19 -5.03 9.82
N ALA A 308 11.73 -5.89 10.69
CA ALA A 308 10.89 -6.89 11.37
C ALA A 308 9.79 -6.17 12.17
N ALA A 309 8.57 -6.72 12.21
CA ALA A 309 7.44 -6.08 12.89
C ALA A 309 7.74 -5.77 14.36
N ALA A 310 8.44 -6.68 15.04
CA ALA A 310 8.85 -6.54 16.44
C ALA A 310 9.97 -5.52 16.69
N ALA A 311 10.54 -4.87 15.65
CA ALA A 311 11.62 -3.90 15.80
C ALA A 311 11.23 -2.74 16.75
N ALA A 312 12.22 -2.24 17.50
CA ALA A 312 12.07 -1.13 18.43
C ALA A 312 13.41 -0.39 18.59
N GLY A 313 13.35 0.89 18.97
CA GLY A 313 14.53 1.73 19.17
C GLY A 313 15.25 2.06 17.86
N ASP A 314 16.57 2.21 17.93
CA ASP A 314 17.43 2.46 16.76
C ASP A 314 17.79 1.15 16.05
N ALA A 315 16.77 0.42 15.60
CA ALA A 315 16.93 -0.87 14.95
C ALA A 315 17.45 -0.70 13.50
N ALA A 316 18.41 -1.53 13.11
CA ALA A 316 18.83 -1.63 11.72
C ALA A 316 17.74 -2.30 10.86
N PRO A 317 17.56 -1.89 9.59
CA PRO A 317 16.64 -2.58 8.68
C PRO A 317 17.12 -3.99 8.37
N ILE A 318 16.18 -4.92 8.16
CA ILE A 318 16.45 -6.29 7.73
C ILE A 318 16.64 -6.41 6.22
N GLN A 319 16.19 -5.39 5.49
CA GLN A 319 16.29 -5.31 4.03
C GLN A 319 16.21 -3.86 3.57
N VAL A 320 17.02 -3.52 2.57
CA VAL A 320 16.98 -2.22 1.91
C VAL A 320 17.11 -2.44 0.41
N LEU A 321 16.03 -2.21 -0.33
CA LEU A 321 16.09 -2.03 -1.78
C LEU A 321 16.36 -0.56 -2.07
N ALA A 322 17.20 -0.28 -3.06
CA ALA A 322 17.63 1.07 -3.37
C ALA A 322 17.89 1.29 -4.85
N GLY A 323 17.64 2.51 -5.31
CA GLY A 323 18.02 3.00 -6.62
C GLY A 323 16.91 2.92 -7.67
N PRO A 324 17.26 3.19 -8.93
CA PRO A 324 16.30 3.46 -9.99
C PRO A 324 15.57 2.21 -10.49
N THR A 325 15.94 1.00 -10.02
CA THR A 325 15.23 -0.23 -10.40
C THR A 325 13.82 -0.28 -9.81
N LEU A 326 13.59 0.41 -8.68
CA LEU A 326 12.30 0.55 -8.02
C LEU A 326 11.26 1.29 -8.88
N GLY A 327 11.71 2.27 -9.68
CA GLY A 327 10.84 3.04 -10.56
C GLY A 327 11.55 4.23 -11.19
N PRO A 328 11.05 4.74 -12.34
CA PRO A 328 11.63 5.89 -13.05
C PRO A 328 11.30 7.25 -12.42
N GLY A 329 10.40 7.30 -11.42
CA GLY A 329 10.03 8.52 -10.70
C GLY A 329 10.00 8.30 -9.20
N THR A 330 9.26 9.14 -8.47
CA THR A 330 9.03 8.89 -7.05
C THR A 330 8.18 7.63 -6.87
N ILE A 331 8.63 6.72 -6.01
CA ILE A 331 7.89 5.52 -5.66
C ILE A 331 6.65 5.79 -4.78
N GLY A 332 5.76 4.80 -4.73
CA GLY A 332 4.55 4.80 -3.91
C GLY A 332 4.72 4.09 -2.57
N THR A 333 3.60 3.62 -2.01
CA THR A 333 3.59 2.74 -0.83
C THR A 333 3.97 1.32 -1.25
N PRO A 334 5.02 0.70 -0.66
CA PRO A 334 5.33 -0.70 -0.93
C PRO A 334 4.29 -1.63 -0.26
N PHE A 335 4.00 -2.77 -0.89
CA PHE A 335 3.12 -3.79 -0.33
C PHE A 335 3.61 -5.19 -0.73
N ALA A 336 3.17 -6.21 -0.01
CA ALA A 336 3.56 -7.59 -0.28
C ALA A 336 2.47 -8.36 -1.01
N VAL A 337 2.91 -9.28 -1.87
CA VAL A 337 2.09 -10.39 -2.38
C VAL A 337 2.78 -11.66 -1.90
N PRO A 338 2.14 -12.50 -1.09
CA PRO A 338 2.74 -13.72 -0.58
C PRO A 338 2.90 -14.78 -1.68
N ASP A 339 3.53 -15.88 -1.30
CA ASP A 339 3.66 -17.04 -2.15
C ASP A 339 2.31 -17.72 -2.41
N ASP A 340 1.89 -17.76 -3.68
CA ASP A 340 0.75 -18.55 -4.17
C ASP A 340 1.06 -20.07 -4.18
N SER A 341 1.76 -20.60 -3.16
CA SER A 341 1.77 -22.05 -2.91
C SER A 341 0.42 -22.43 -2.32
N LEU A 342 -0.56 -22.63 -3.22
CA LEU A 342 -1.75 -23.47 -3.08
C LEU A 342 -1.58 -24.54 -1.99
N LEU A 343 -1.98 -24.26 -0.76
CA LEU A 343 -2.47 -25.21 0.28
C LEU A 343 -3.09 -24.44 1.46
N ARG A 344 -3.94 -23.42 1.20
CA ARG A 344 -4.76 -22.84 2.29
C ARG A 344 -6.03 -23.65 2.57
N ASP A 345 -6.42 -24.54 1.65
CA ASP A 345 -7.44 -25.56 1.86
C ASP A 345 -6.81 -26.94 1.73
N GLY A 346 -6.32 -27.46 2.86
CA GLY A 346 -5.90 -28.84 2.97
C GLY A 346 -7.08 -29.80 2.94
N PHE A 347 -7.78 -29.93 1.81
CA PHE A 347 -8.68 -31.04 1.50
C PHE A 347 -8.90 -31.12 -0.02
N ASP A 348 -8.24 -32.08 -0.67
CA ASP A 348 -8.76 -32.77 -1.86
C ASP A 348 -7.93 -34.06 -2.10
N GLY A 349 -8.55 -35.22 -1.81
CA GLY A 349 -8.10 -36.55 -2.26
C GLY A 349 -7.62 -37.52 -1.18
#